data_AF-A0A818TWN9-F1
#
_entry.id   AF-A0A818TWN9-F1
#
_cell.length_a   1.000
_cell.length_b   1.000
_cell.length_c   1.000
_cell.angle_alpha   90.00
_cell.angle_beta   90.00
_cell.angle_gamma   90.00
#
_symmetry.space_group_name_H-M   'P 1'
#
loop_
_entity.id
_entity.type
_entity.pdbx_description
1 polymer ?
#
loop_
_entity_poly.entity_id
_entity_poly.type
_entity_poly.pdbx_seq_one_letter_code
_entity_poly.pdbx_strand_id
1 'polypeptide(L)'
;MFRRHSVAISPITKTNFSSYKTQSKSNYREWIKFFLSALIPLMIGVFTVVTTVLQQKLSYQQREQDKEDARLFRQQSERQADNLRIETVFDNYVNDVSELLTMKNQTQNLVHIRTKTLPSLRQLDAERKQHLFLFLYESGLIYHHHMEPISSLLRFALLVKANFSNSKLATMDFSAASLVESVFTGALWKEGNVNFANTNLTGAIISNEQLHNSTLYNCILPNGTWGLIYTKNLVVNGDVEQNVRSVSGTEMESIEMSNIVPLDVRSVRMFITFIEKSNSSSSIDEDYCICDNVKFSITKA
;
A
#
# COMPACT_ATOMS: atom_id res chain seq x y z
N MET A 1 41.01 56.63 -66.37
CA MET A 1 41.09 57.86 -65.55
C MET A 1 41.43 57.41 -64.14
N PHE A 2 42.53 57.73 -63.45
CA PHE A 2 43.64 58.69 -63.50
C PHE A 2 44.88 57.89 -63.00
N ARG A 3 46.01 57.71 -63.70
CA ARG A 3 47.16 58.59 -64.02
C ARG A 3 47.89 59.28 -62.84
N ARG A 4 49.14 58.81 -62.65
CA ARG A 4 50.40 59.49 -62.22
C ARG A 4 50.55 59.78 -60.70
N HIS A 5 51.72 59.72 -60.07
CA HIS A 5 53.08 60.02 -60.53
C HIS A 5 54.17 59.17 -59.83
N SER A 6 55.20 58.85 -60.61
CA SER A 6 56.51 58.38 -60.21
C SER A 6 57.34 59.48 -59.56
N VAL A 7 58.20 59.15 -58.59
CA VAL A 7 59.47 59.87 -58.33
C VAL A 7 60.54 58.84 -58.02
N ALA A 8 61.62 58.91 -58.80
CA ALA A 8 62.86 58.18 -58.63
C ALA A 8 63.87 59.05 -57.87
N ILE A 9 64.62 58.47 -56.93
CA ILE A 9 65.88 59.01 -56.43
C ILE A 9 66.86 57.84 -56.32
N SER A 10 68.05 58.05 -56.89
CA SER A 10 69.13 57.09 -57.08
C SER A 10 70.25 57.31 -56.02
N PRO A 11 71.45 56.73 -56.14
CA PRO A 11 72.01 55.80 -55.17
C PRO A 11 73.15 56.40 -54.32
N ILE A 12 73.30 55.99 -53.06
CA ILE A 12 74.45 56.38 -52.23
C ILE A 12 75.12 55.14 -51.61
N THR A 13 76.25 54.82 -52.24
CA THR A 13 77.53 54.30 -51.73
C THR A 13 77.58 53.46 -50.44
N LYS A 14 78.12 52.25 -50.67
CA LYS A 14 78.82 51.36 -49.75
C LYS A 14 79.68 52.10 -48.71
N THR A 15 79.51 51.74 -47.45
CA THR A 15 80.63 51.62 -46.50
C THR A 15 80.57 50.25 -45.85
N ASN A 16 81.50 49.39 -46.27
CA ASN A 16 81.80 48.12 -45.64
C ASN A 16 82.35 48.40 -44.24
N PHE A 17 81.54 48.20 -43.21
CA PHE A 17 82.07 47.93 -41.87
C PHE A 17 81.97 46.43 -41.62
N SER A 18 83.16 45.82 -41.54
CA SER A 18 83.37 44.44 -41.13
C SER A 18 82.87 44.24 -39.70
N SER A 19 81.60 43.90 -39.56
CA SER A 19 81.11 43.28 -38.33
C SER A 19 81.40 41.80 -38.44
N TYR A 20 82.42 41.35 -37.71
CA TYR A 20 82.65 39.93 -37.44
C TYR A 20 81.34 39.32 -36.94
N LYS A 21 80.66 38.59 -37.84
CA LYS A 21 79.46 37.83 -37.52
C LYS A 21 79.86 36.79 -36.50
N THR A 22 79.36 36.93 -35.29
CA THR A 22 79.09 35.80 -34.39
C THR A 22 78.10 34.85 -35.09
N GLN A 23 78.63 34.01 -35.97
CA GLN A 23 77.94 33.01 -36.78
C GLN A 23 77.65 31.77 -35.92
N SER A 24 76.83 31.99 -34.89
CA SER A 24 76.35 30.93 -34.00
C SER A 24 74.93 31.24 -33.44
N LYS A 25 74.46 32.49 -33.53
CA LYS A 25 73.13 32.92 -33.01
C LYS A 25 71.95 32.80 -33.99
N SER A 26 72.14 32.45 -35.27
CA SER A 26 71.02 32.36 -36.25
C SER A 26 70.32 31.00 -36.29
N ASN A 27 71.03 29.90 -36.05
CA ASN A 27 70.45 28.55 -36.15
C ASN A 27 69.42 28.27 -35.05
N TYR A 28 69.60 28.84 -33.86
CA TYR A 28 68.67 28.67 -32.74
C TYR A 28 67.29 29.28 -33.03
N ARG A 29 67.24 30.41 -33.77
CA ARG A 29 65.96 31.05 -34.12
C ARG A 29 65.15 30.25 -35.12
N GLU A 30 65.79 29.53 -36.04
CA GLU A 30 65.09 28.65 -36.98
C GLU A 30 64.60 27.38 -36.29
N TRP A 31 65.42 26.79 -35.42
CA TRP A 31 65.00 25.66 -34.58
C TRP A 31 63.80 25.98 -33.69
N ILE A 32 63.74 27.18 -33.08
CA ILE A 32 62.56 27.62 -32.33
C ILE A 32 61.30 27.64 -33.20
N LYS A 33 61.38 28.11 -34.45
CA LYS A 33 60.21 28.19 -35.34
C LYS A 33 59.66 26.81 -35.69
N PHE A 34 60.55 25.83 -35.90
CA PHE A 34 60.14 24.43 -36.13
C PHE A 34 59.49 23.81 -34.88
N PHE A 35 60.03 24.06 -33.69
CA PHE A 35 59.38 23.59 -32.45
C PHE A 35 58.03 24.25 -32.22
N LEU A 36 57.91 25.56 -32.48
CA LEU A 36 56.67 26.29 -32.30
C LEU A 36 55.58 25.82 -33.29
N SER A 37 55.94 25.50 -34.54
CA SER A 37 54.99 24.97 -35.52
C SER A 37 54.54 23.54 -35.21
N ALA A 38 55.41 22.72 -34.61
CA ALA A 38 55.06 21.37 -34.18
C ALA A 38 54.25 21.33 -32.86
N LEU A 39 54.39 22.33 -32.00
CA LEU A 39 53.68 22.40 -30.72
C LEU A 39 52.17 22.60 -30.90
N ILE A 40 51.75 23.43 -31.86
CA ILE A 40 50.34 23.77 -32.06
C ILE A 40 49.49 22.53 -32.41
N PRO A 41 49.86 21.68 -33.39
CA PRO A 41 49.13 20.44 -33.66
C PRO A 41 49.09 19.46 -32.48
N LEU A 42 50.20 19.36 -31.73
CA LEU A 42 50.29 18.47 -30.58
C LEU A 42 49.33 18.91 -29.46
N MET A 43 49.26 20.20 -29.18
CA MET A 43 48.32 20.77 -28.21
C MET A 43 46.86 20.51 -28.62
N ILE A 44 46.53 20.68 -29.90
CA ILE A 44 45.18 20.37 -30.41
C ILE A 44 44.86 18.88 -30.26
N GLY A 45 45.82 18.00 -30.56
CA GLY A 45 45.68 16.55 -30.40
C GLY A 45 45.39 16.15 -28.95
N VAL A 46 46.20 16.63 -28.00
CA VAL A 46 46.02 16.35 -26.57
C VAL A 46 44.70 16.92 -26.07
N PHE A 47 44.37 18.16 -26.44
CA PHE A 47 43.11 18.80 -26.06
C PHE A 47 41.91 17.96 -26.52
N THR A 48 41.92 17.51 -27.78
CA THR A 48 40.84 16.69 -28.35
C THR A 48 40.64 15.38 -27.60
N VAL A 49 41.72 14.68 -27.23
CA VAL A 49 41.65 13.43 -26.45
C VAL A 49 41.08 13.68 -25.06
N VAL A 50 41.57 14.71 -24.36
CA VAL A 50 41.11 15.04 -23.00
C VAL A 50 39.63 15.42 -23.00
N THR A 51 39.19 16.27 -23.94
CA THR A 51 37.77 16.64 -24.03
C THR A 51 36.89 15.44 -24.34
N THR A 52 37.36 14.51 -25.17
CA THR A 52 36.61 13.29 -25.52
C THR A 52 36.42 12.38 -24.29
N VAL A 53 37.46 12.15 -23.51
CA VAL A 53 37.37 11.34 -22.28
C VAL A 53 36.47 12.00 -21.23
N LEU A 54 36.54 13.33 -21.09
CA LEU A 54 35.69 14.08 -20.18
C LEU A 54 34.20 13.98 -20.58
N GLN A 55 33.90 14.12 -21.88
CA GLN A 55 32.56 13.96 -22.41
C GLN A 55 32.00 12.55 -22.18
N GLN A 56 32.83 11.51 -22.35
CA GLN A 56 32.44 10.13 -22.07
C GLN A 56 32.04 9.95 -20.60
N LYS A 57 32.84 10.47 -19.66
CA LYS A 57 32.53 10.38 -18.22
C LYS A 57 31.23 11.12 -17.87
N LEU A 58 31.02 12.31 -18.42
CA LEU A 58 29.80 13.10 -18.18
C LEU A 58 28.56 12.39 -18.73
N SER A 59 28.63 11.86 -19.95
CA SER A 59 27.51 11.11 -20.56
C SER A 59 27.19 9.82 -19.82
N TYR A 60 28.20 9.15 -19.24
CA TYR A 60 27.97 7.98 -18.41
C TYR A 60 27.20 8.34 -17.13
N GLN A 61 27.60 9.42 -16.45
CA GLN A 61 26.90 9.89 -15.25
C GLN A 61 25.47 10.32 -15.56
N GLN A 62 25.26 11.04 -16.66
CA GLN A 62 23.91 11.42 -17.12
C GLN A 62 23.04 10.19 -17.37
N ARG A 63 23.56 9.15 -18.04
CA ARG A 63 22.78 7.93 -18.30
C ARG A 63 22.37 7.20 -17.03
N GLU A 64 23.21 7.18 -16.00
CA GLU A 64 22.83 6.56 -14.73
C GLU A 64 21.76 7.39 -14.01
N GLN A 65 21.89 8.72 -14.01
CA GLN A 65 20.87 9.60 -13.46
C GLN A 65 19.53 9.47 -14.22
N ASP A 66 19.56 9.47 -15.55
CA ASP A 66 18.37 9.30 -16.40
C ASP A 66 17.67 7.96 -16.12
N LYS A 67 18.43 6.90 -15.80
CA LYS A 67 17.85 5.59 -15.43
C LYS A 67 17.15 5.66 -14.08
N GLU A 68 17.74 6.34 -13.09
CA GLU A 68 17.13 6.53 -11.77
C GLU A 68 15.86 7.38 -11.87
N ASP A 69 15.93 8.50 -12.58
CA ASP A 69 14.79 9.38 -12.82
C ASP A 69 13.68 8.65 -13.57
N ALA A 70 14.01 7.85 -14.59
CA ALA A 70 13.03 7.04 -15.31
C ALA A 70 12.38 5.96 -14.43
N ARG A 71 13.13 5.37 -13.47
CA ARG A 71 12.57 4.40 -12.50
C ARG A 71 11.62 5.08 -11.53
N LEU A 72 12.02 6.22 -10.96
CA LEU A 72 11.20 6.99 -10.03
C LEU A 72 9.92 7.48 -10.71
N PHE A 73 10.03 7.97 -11.96
CA PHE A 73 8.88 8.39 -12.74
C PHE A 73 7.90 7.23 -13.02
N ARG A 74 8.41 6.05 -13.39
CA ARG A 74 7.57 4.85 -13.59
C ARG A 74 6.82 4.48 -12.31
N GLN A 75 7.53 4.40 -11.19
CA GLN A 75 6.91 4.09 -9.89
C GLN A 75 5.85 5.11 -9.49
N GLN A 76 6.11 6.41 -9.72
CA GLN A 76 5.13 7.44 -9.45
C GLN A 76 3.91 7.33 -10.37
N SER A 77 4.12 7.08 -11.67
CA SER A 77 3.04 6.91 -12.63
C SER A 77 2.16 5.68 -12.32
N GLU A 78 2.76 4.58 -11.86
CA GLU A 78 2.06 3.37 -11.41
C GLU A 78 1.20 3.67 -10.18
N ARG A 79 1.76 4.33 -9.17
CA ARG A 79 1.00 4.75 -7.98
C ARG A 79 -0.15 5.70 -8.32
N GLN A 80 0.05 6.60 -9.27
CA GLN A 80 -1.01 7.50 -9.75
C GLN A 80 -2.11 6.73 -10.49
N ALA A 81 -1.74 5.78 -11.35
CA ALA A 81 -2.70 4.94 -12.05
C ALA A 81 -3.54 4.08 -11.09
N ASP A 82 -2.90 3.49 -10.07
CA ASP A 82 -3.58 2.74 -9.02
C ASP A 82 -4.54 3.63 -8.22
N ASN A 83 -4.10 4.84 -7.83
CA ASN A 83 -4.95 5.79 -7.13
C ASN A 83 -6.17 6.21 -7.95
N LEU A 84 -6.00 6.50 -9.24
CA LEU A 84 -7.10 6.84 -10.15
C LEU A 84 -8.07 5.67 -10.33
N ARG A 85 -7.55 4.44 -10.36
CA ARG A 85 -8.39 3.24 -10.42
C ARG A 85 -9.27 3.10 -9.17
N ILE A 86 -8.69 3.28 -7.98
CA ILE A 86 -9.45 3.20 -6.72
C ILE A 86 -10.49 4.33 -6.64
N GLU A 87 -10.13 5.54 -7.06
CA GLU A 87 -11.05 6.69 -7.14
C GLU A 87 -12.23 6.41 -8.08
N THR A 88 -11.96 5.84 -9.25
CA THR A 88 -13.00 5.42 -10.21
C THR A 88 -13.96 4.40 -9.58
N VAL A 89 -13.46 3.44 -8.79
CA VAL A 89 -14.31 2.47 -8.09
C VAL A 89 -15.21 3.16 -7.05
N PHE A 90 -14.67 4.12 -6.32
CA PHE A 90 -15.43 4.91 -5.35
C PHE A 90 -16.53 5.74 -6.02
N ASP A 91 -16.20 6.49 -7.06
CA ASP A 91 -17.13 7.36 -7.79
C ASP A 91 -18.27 6.56 -8.43
N ASN A 92 -17.94 5.45 -9.09
CA ASN A 92 -18.94 4.55 -9.66
C ASN A 92 -19.88 4.00 -8.59
N TYR A 93 -19.35 3.64 -7.42
CA TYR A 93 -20.18 3.18 -6.31
C TYR A 93 -21.11 4.27 -5.78
N VAL A 94 -20.59 5.49 -5.55
CA VAL A 94 -21.40 6.62 -5.06
C VAL A 94 -22.52 6.94 -6.05
N ASN A 95 -22.22 6.94 -7.35
CA ASN A 95 -23.21 7.17 -8.41
C ASN A 95 -24.27 6.06 -8.44
N ASP A 96 -23.85 4.79 -8.47
CA ASP A 96 -24.75 3.63 -8.48
C ASP A 96 -25.71 3.65 -7.28
N VAL A 97 -25.18 3.88 -6.07
CA VAL A 97 -26.00 3.90 -4.85
C VAL A 97 -26.90 5.13 -4.81
N SER A 98 -26.42 6.29 -5.24
CA SER A 98 -27.25 7.50 -5.33
C SER A 98 -28.43 7.29 -6.28
N GLU A 99 -28.21 6.66 -7.44
CA GLU A 99 -29.28 6.32 -8.37
C GLU A 99 -30.29 5.36 -7.71
N LEU A 100 -29.81 4.29 -7.07
CA LEU A 100 -30.66 3.33 -6.35
C LEU A 100 -31.47 3.98 -5.22
N LEU A 101 -30.92 4.98 -4.52
CA LEU A 101 -31.63 5.71 -3.47
C LEU A 101 -32.77 6.58 -4.02
N THR A 102 -32.69 7.02 -5.28
CA THR A 102 -33.76 7.80 -5.92
C THR A 102 -34.90 6.95 -6.49
N MET A 103 -34.68 5.64 -6.69
CA MET A 103 -35.70 4.75 -7.23
C MET A 103 -36.77 4.37 -6.19
N LYS A 104 -38.03 4.25 -6.64
CA LYS A 104 -39.22 4.08 -5.78
C LYS A 104 -39.32 2.72 -5.04
N ASN A 105 -38.45 1.74 -5.36
CA ASN A 105 -38.53 0.36 -4.85
C ASN A 105 -37.49 0.06 -3.75
N GLN A 106 -37.77 0.54 -2.53
CA GLN A 106 -36.81 0.56 -1.42
C GLN A 106 -36.23 -0.83 -1.07
N THR A 107 -37.05 -1.87 -0.93
CA THR A 107 -36.58 -3.17 -0.42
C THR A 107 -35.59 -3.88 -1.36
N GLN A 108 -35.84 -3.85 -2.68
CA GLN A 108 -34.93 -4.45 -3.65
C GLN A 108 -33.62 -3.66 -3.79
N ASN A 109 -33.72 -2.32 -3.68
CA ASN A 109 -32.55 -1.44 -3.74
C ASN A 109 -31.59 -1.70 -2.60
N LEU A 110 -32.07 -2.01 -1.39
CA LEU A 110 -31.20 -2.33 -0.25
C LEU A 110 -30.33 -3.57 -0.47
N VAL A 111 -30.89 -4.63 -1.06
CA VAL A 111 -30.11 -5.83 -1.41
C VAL A 111 -29.03 -5.47 -2.43
N HIS A 112 -29.36 -4.64 -3.43
CA HIS A 112 -28.42 -4.21 -4.47
C HIS A 112 -27.32 -3.28 -3.91
N ILE A 113 -27.69 -2.36 -3.02
CA ILE A 113 -26.74 -1.50 -2.32
C ILE A 113 -25.77 -2.38 -1.52
N ARG A 114 -26.26 -3.39 -0.79
CA ARG A 114 -25.39 -4.31 -0.05
C ARG A 114 -24.44 -5.09 -0.95
N THR A 115 -24.92 -5.66 -2.05
CA THR A 115 -24.08 -6.43 -2.98
C THR A 115 -23.04 -5.57 -3.68
N LYS A 116 -23.28 -4.26 -3.84
CA LYS A 116 -22.30 -3.29 -4.33
C LYS A 116 -21.33 -2.80 -3.25
N THR A 117 -21.82 -2.57 -2.03
CA THR A 117 -21.04 -2.02 -0.91
C THR A 117 -19.90 -2.94 -0.50
N LEU A 118 -20.17 -4.24 -0.31
CA LEU A 118 -19.17 -5.17 0.21
C LEU A 118 -17.95 -5.36 -0.72
N PRO A 119 -18.12 -5.55 -2.05
CA PRO A 119 -16.98 -5.61 -2.97
C PRO A 119 -16.24 -4.28 -3.11
N SER A 120 -16.94 -3.15 -3.07
CA SER A 120 -16.28 -1.83 -3.12
C SER A 120 -15.41 -1.62 -1.88
N LEU A 121 -15.95 -1.86 -0.67
CA LEU A 121 -15.19 -1.76 0.59
C LEU A 121 -13.90 -2.59 0.59
N ARG A 122 -13.87 -3.74 -0.08
CA ARG A 122 -12.67 -4.58 -0.18
C ARG A 122 -11.57 -3.98 -1.04
N GLN A 123 -11.92 -3.15 -2.01
CA GLN A 123 -10.98 -2.56 -2.97
C GLN A 123 -10.49 -1.17 -2.53
N LEU A 124 -11.21 -0.52 -1.62
CA LEU A 124 -10.86 0.81 -1.12
C LEU A 124 -9.75 0.74 -0.07
N ASP A 125 -8.87 1.73 -0.10
CA ASP A 125 -7.93 2.02 0.98
C ASP A 125 -8.64 2.57 2.24
N ALA A 126 -7.85 2.78 3.30
CA ALA A 126 -8.32 3.25 4.60
C ALA A 126 -9.09 4.58 4.55
N GLU A 127 -8.59 5.56 3.77
CA GLU A 127 -9.16 6.90 3.68
C GLU A 127 -10.49 6.87 2.92
N ARG A 128 -10.54 6.18 1.78
CA ARG A 128 -11.77 6.09 0.99
C ARG A 128 -12.85 5.25 1.66
N LYS A 129 -12.48 4.24 2.48
CA LYS A 129 -13.44 3.53 3.34
C LYS A 129 -14.14 4.46 4.32
N GLN A 130 -13.42 5.42 4.89
CA GLN A 130 -14.01 6.43 5.78
C GLN A 130 -15.03 7.29 5.05
N HIS A 131 -14.70 7.79 3.85
CA HIS A 131 -15.65 8.56 3.04
C HIS A 131 -16.88 7.73 2.65
N LEU A 132 -16.69 6.47 2.26
CA LEU A 132 -17.80 5.58 1.94
C LEU A 132 -18.71 5.36 3.15
N PHE A 133 -18.12 5.17 4.34
CA PHE A 133 -18.86 5.03 5.58
C PHE A 133 -19.66 6.29 5.93
N LEU A 134 -19.05 7.47 5.78
CA LEU A 134 -19.72 8.76 5.99
C LEU A 134 -20.89 8.93 5.01
N PHE A 135 -20.71 8.59 3.74
CA PHE A 135 -21.78 8.60 2.75
C PHE A 135 -22.95 7.67 3.12
N LEU A 136 -22.65 6.43 3.55
CA LEU A 136 -23.66 5.49 4.04
C LEU A 136 -24.41 6.04 5.27
N TYR A 137 -23.70 6.75 6.15
CA TYR A 137 -24.28 7.40 7.32
C TYR A 137 -25.22 8.54 6.94
N GLU A 138 -24.75 9.47 6.12
CA GLU A 138 -25.47 10.68 5.70
C GLU A 138 -26.70 10.35 4.84
N SER A 139 -26.61 9.29 4.03
CA SER A 139 -27.76 8.76 3.27
C SER A 139 -28.79 8.05 4.16
N GLY A 140 -28.52 7.90 5.46
CA GLY A 140 -29.40 7.21 6.40
C GLY A 140 -29.43 5.69 6.24
N LEU A 141 -28.61 5.13 5.33
CA LEU A 141 -28.53 3.70 5.04
C LEU A 141 -28.06 2.88 6.23
N ILE A 142 -27.34 3.46 7.19
CA ILE A 142 -26.87 2.75 8.39
C ILE A 142 -27.46 3.29 9.71
N TYR A 143 -28.32 4.33 9.67
CA TYR A 143 -28.80 5.04 10.88
C TYR A 143 -30.34 5.10 11.06
N HIS A 144 -31.16 4.48 10.19
CA HIS A 144 -32.61 4.61 10.31
C HIS A 144 -33.23 3.83 11.49
N HIS A 145 -33.98 4.57 12.33
CA HIS A 145 -34.36 4.20 13.69
C HIS A 145 -35.65 3.35 13.84
N HIS A 146 -36.34 3.00 12.75
CA HIS A 146 -37.71 2.44 12.84
C HIS A 146 -38.10 1.33 11.85
N MET A 147 -37.24 0.96 10.91
CA MET A 147 -37.43 -0.23 10.07
C MET A 147 -36.14 -1.02 10.07
N GLU A 148 -36.25 -2.35 10.14
CA GLU A 148 -35.15 -3.30 10.35
C GLU A 148 -33.79 -2.75 9.95
N PRO A 149 -32.90 -2.50 10.92
CA PRO A 149 -31.70 -1.75 10.64
C PRO A 149 -30.87 -2.52 9.62
N ILE A 150 -30.54 -1.82 8.54
CA ILE A 150 -29.46 -2.17 7.62
C ILE A 150 -28.10 -2.11 8.38
N SER A 151 -28.08 -1.98 9.71
CA SER A 151 -26.92 -2.28 10.56
C SER A 151 -26.27 -3.62 10.19
N SER A 152 -27.03 -4.57 9.65
CA SER A 152 -26.48 -5.81 9.09
C SER A 152 -25.60 -5.67 7.83
N LEU A 153 -25.51 -4.49 7.23
CA LEU A 153 -24.72 -4.18 6.03
C LEU A 153 -23.23 -4.37 6.27
N LEU A 154 -22.77 -3.98 7.47
CA LEU A 154 -21.37 -4.04 7.86
C LEU A 154 -21.00 -5.35 8.53
N ARG A 155 -21.98 -6.24 8.75
CA ARG A 155 -21.69 -7.61 9.18
C ARG A 155 -20.87 -8.31 8.13
N PHE A 156 -19.81 -8.99 8.56
CA PHE A 156 -18.84 -9.65 7.67
C PHE A 156 -18.06 -8.71 6.74
N ALA A 157 -18.10 -7.39 6.98
CA ALA A 157 -17.33 -6.44 6.18
C ALA A 157 -15.83 -6.57 6.47
N LEU A 158 -15.01 -6.34 5.43
CA LEU A 158 -13.55 -6.23 5.56
C LEU A 158 -13.18 -4.76 5.68
N LEU A 159 -13.05 -4.29 6.92
CA LEU A 159 -12.79 -2.91 7.32
C LEU A 159 -11.37 -2.75 7.91
N VAL A 160 -10.43 -3.57 7.41
CA VAL A 160 -9.02 -3.52 7.80
C VAL A 160 -8.47 -2.11 7.53
N LYS A 161 -7.80 -1.54 8.55
CA LYS A 161 -7.24 -0.19 8.58
C LYS A 161 -8.26 0.94 8.38
N ALA A 162 -9.56 0.68 8.49
CA ALA A 162 -10.57 1.72 8.33
C ALA A 162 -10.45 2.77 9.45
N ASN A 163 -10.58 4.04 9.08
CA ASN A 163 -10.53 5.15 10.03
C ASN A 163 -11.96 5.62 10.37
N PHE A 164 -12.35 5.45 11.63
CA PHE A 164 -13.62 5.90 12.20
C PHE A 164 -13.44 7.04 13.21
N SER A 165 -12.30 7.72 13.20
CA SER A 165 -12.01 8.79 14.16
C SER A 165 -13.09 9.88 14.13
N ASN A 166 -13.50 10.35 15.30
CA ASN A 166 -14.55 11.36 15.48
C ASN A 166 -15.93 11.02 14.87
N SER A 167 -16.17 9.76 14.51
CA SER A 167 -17.44 9.33 13.92
C SER A 167 -18.52 9.09 14.97
N LYS A 168 -19.79 9.31 14.61
CA LYS A 168 -20.95 8.97 15.45
C LYS A 168 -21.42 7.55 15.13
N LEU A 169 -21.01 6.57 15.94
CA LEU A 169 -21.23 5.13 15.68
C LEU A 169 -22.37 4.54 16.52
N ALA A 170 -23.25 5.37 17.09
CA ALA A 170 -24.37 4.87 17.88
C ALA A 170 -25.22 3.87 17.06
N THR A 171 -25.47 2.68 17.63
CA THR A 171 -26.31 1.59 17.09
C THR A 171 -25.67 0.78 15.94
N MET A 172 -24.35 0.92 15.71
CA MET A 172 -23.66 0.19 14.65
C MET A 172 -23.46 -1.29 14.98
N ASP A 173 -23.77 -2.15 14.00
CA ASP A 173 -23.51 -3.59 14.08
C ASP A 173 -22.32 -3.96 13.18
N PHE A 174 -21.15 -4.14 13.81
CA PHE A 174 -19.95 -4.63 13.15
C PHE A 174 -19.82 -6.15 13.29
N SER A 175 -20.83 -6.89 13.74
CA SER A 175 -20.65 -8.30 14.08
C SER A 175 -20.08 -9.13 12.92
N ALA A 176 -19.10 -9.98 13.25
CA ALA A 176 -18.32 -10.77 12.30
C ALA A 176 -17.49 -9.97 11.26
N ALA A 177 -17.38 -8.65 11.39
CA ALA A 177 -16.48 -7.84 10.57
C ALA A 177 -15.00 -8.05 10.96
N SER A 178 -14.12 -7.81 10.00
CA SER A 178 -12.68 -7.66 10.24
C SER A 178 -12.36 -6.17 10.37
N LEU A 179 -11.91 -5.77 11.56
CA LEU A 179 -11.57 -4.40 11.95
C LEU A 179 -10.09 -4.30 12.36
N VAL A 180 -9.26 -5.18 11.82
CA VAL A 180 -7.81 -5.22 12.09
C VAL A 180 -7.18 -3.87 11.80
N GLU A 181 -6.43 -3.34 12.76
CA GLU A 181 -5.74 -2.04 12.67
C GLU A 181 -6.66 -0.84 12.36
N SER A 182 -7.97 -0.95 12.61
CA SER A 182 -8.90 0.18 12.46
C SER A 182 -8.74 1.21 13.58
N VAL A 183 -9.13 2.47 13.33
CA VAL A 183 -8.92 3.60 14.25
C VAL A 183 -10.26 4.17 14.72
N PHE A 184 -10.49 4.23 16.03
CA PHE A 184 -11.72 4.74 16.65
C PHE A 184 -11.49 5.96 17.56
N THR A 185 -10.37 6.66 17.40
CA THR A 185 -10.01 7.81 18.23
C THR A 185 -11.07 8.91 18.19
N GLY A 186 -11.64 9.26 19.35
CA GLY A 186 -12.70 10.27 19.45
C GLY A 186 -14.06 9.86 18.87
N ALA A 187 -14.22 8.62 18.42
CA ALA A 187 -15.51 8.11 17.97
C ALA A 187 -16.51 8.03 19.13
N LEU A 188 -17.74 8.48 18.89
CA LEU A 188 -18.78 8.60 19.90
C LEU A 188 -19.83 7.50 19.73
N TRP A 189 -20.00 6.69 20.78
CA TRP A 189 -21.15 5.81 20.94
C TRP A 189 -21.57 5.74 22.41
N LYS A 190 -22.88 5.55 22.65
CA LYS A 190 -23.43 5.32 24.00
C LYS A 190 -23.27 3.84 24.37
N GLU A 191 -23.26 3.56 25.67
CA GLU A 191 -23.16 2.19 26.22
C GLU A 191 -24.16 1.22 25.57
N GLY A 192 -23.67 0.02 25.23
CA GLY A 192 -24.47 -1.07 24.65
C GLY A 192 -24.83 -0.92 23.18
N ASN A 193 -24.46 0.19 22.54
CA ASN A 193 -24.97 0.52 21.20
C ASN A 193 -24.03 0.13 20.05
N VAL A 194 -22.84 -0.40 20.30
CA VAL A 194 -21.98 -0.93 19.22
C VAL A 194 -21.76 -2.41 19.41
N ASN A 195 -22.04 -3.18 18.37
CA ASN A 195 -21.90 -4.63 18.38
C ASN A 195 -20.63 -5.07 17.66
N PHE A 196 -19.66 -5.56 18.41
CA PHE A 196 -18.42 -6.17 17.94
C PHE A 196 -18.43 -7.70 18.15
N ALA A 197 -19.61 -8.34 18.24
CA ALA A 197 -19.66 -9.78 18.41
C ALA A 197 -19.00 -10.51 17.22
N ASN A 198 -18.14 -11.49 17.49
CA ASN A 198 -17.38 -12.26 16.50
C ASN A 198 -16.43 -11.42 15.62
N THR A 199 -16.08 -10.20 16.00
CA THR A 199 -15.17 -9.37 15.19
C THR A 199 -13.70 -9.64 15.48
N ASN A 200 -12.86 -9.36 14.50
CA ASN A 200 -11.41 -9.28 14.71
C ASN A 200 -10.98 -7.82 14.87
N LEU A 201 -10.61 -7.41 16.08
CA LEU A 201 -10.12 -6.06 16.40
C LEU A 201 -8.59 -6.01 16.56
N THR A 202 -7.83 -7.04 16.17
CA THR A 202 -6.37 -7.08 16.36
C THR A 202 -5.71 -5.78 15.88
N GLY A 203 -4.92 -5.12 16.74
CA GLY A 203 -4.25 -3.86 16.43
C GLY A 203 -5.16 -2.63 16.31
N ALA A 204 -6.47 -2.76 16.52
CA ALA A 204 -7.38 -1.62 16.44
C ALA A 204 -7.12 -0.61 17.56
N ILE A 205 -7.15 0.68 17.21
CA ILE A 205 -6.98 1.78 18.17
C ILE A 205 -8.36 2.15 18.72
N ILE A 206 -8.70 1.58 19.86
CA ILE A 206 -9.97 1.76 20.58
C ILE A 206 -9.68 1.86 22.08
N SER A 207 -10.35 2.78 22.78
CA SER A 207 -10.13 2.98 24.22
C SER A 207 -10.81 1.90 25.05
N ASN A 208 -10.31 1.67 26.28
CA ASN A 208 -10.93 0.70 27.20
C ASN A 208 -12.37 1.08 27.54
N GLU A 209 -12.66 2.36 27.73
CA GLU A 209 -14.03 2.85 27.99
C GLU A 209 -14.97 2.51 26.81
N GLN A 210 -14.52 2.75 25.59
CA GLN A 210 -15.24 2.40 24.36
C GLN A 210 -15.53 0.88 24.27
N LEU A 211 -14.53 0.05 24.59
CA LEU A 211 -14.69 -1.41 24.65
C LEU A 211 -15.68 -1.85 25.73
N HIS A 212 -15.60 -1.29 26.93
CA HIS A 212 -16.54 -1.58 28.03
C HIS A 212 -17.98 -1.24 27.66
N ASN A 213 -18.16 -0.19 26.84
CA ASN A 213 -19.45 0.27 26.36
C ASN A 213 -19.95 -0.47 25.09
N SER A 214 -19.33 -1.59 24.70
CA SER A 214 -19.68 -2.35 23.50
C SER A 214 -19.95 -3.82 23.76
N THR A 215 -20.63 -4.47 22.81
CA THR A 215 -20.84 -5.93 22.84
C THR A 215 -19.63 -6.65 22.24
N LEU A 216 -18.93 -7.48 23.02
CA LEU A 216 -17.63 -8.08 22.66
C LEU A 216 -17.63 -9.62 22.69
N TYR A 217 -18.77 -10.26 22.43
CA TYR A 217 -18.85 -11.73 22.50
C TYR A 217 -18.06 -12.39 21.36
N ASN A 218 -17.23 -13.38 21.70
CA ASN A 218 -16.43 -14.15 20.73
C ASN A 218 -15.54 -13.29 19.81
N CYS A 219 -15.14 -12.08 20.22
CA CYS A 219 -14.27 -11.23 19.43
C CYS A 219 -12.80 -11.47 19.74
N ILE A 220 -11.90 -11.07 18.82
CA ILE A 220 -10.48 -10.89 19.11
C ILE A 220 -10.27 -9.42 19.43
N LEU A 221 -9.69 -9.12 20.60
CA LEU A 221 -9.45 -7.78 21.12
C LEU A 221 -8.21 -7.12 20.46
N PRO A 222 -8.01 -5.80 20.64
CA PRO A 222 -6.85 -5.07 20.10
C PRO A 222 -5.49 -5.69 20.37
N ASN A 223 -5.31 -6.28 21.55
CA ASN A 223 -4.07 -6.94 21.95
C ASN A 223 -3.93 -8.39 21.43
N GLY A 224 -4.84 -8.86 20.57
CA GLY A 224 -4.86 -10.22 20.03
C GLY A 224 -5.45 -11.28 20.97
N THR A 225 -5.89 -10.91 22.17
CA THR A 225 -6.56 -11.84 23.10
C THR A 225 -8.04 -12.03 22.75
N TRP A 226 -8.65 -13.11 23.22
CA TRP A 226 -10.09 -13.32 23.05
C TRP A 226 -10.88 -12.51 24.07
N GLY A 227 -11.97 -11.90 23.60
CA GLY A 227 -13.02 -11.34 24.45
C GLY A 227 -13.82 -12.43 25.16
N LEU A 228 -14.95 -12.05 25.78
CA LEU A 228 -15.83 -12.99 26.46
C LEU A 228 -16.35 -14.04 25.47
N ILE A 229 -16.01 -15.30 25.71
CA ILE A 229 -16.47 -16.42 24.87
C ILE A 229 -17.85 -16.85 25.36
N TYR A 230 -18.88 -16.60 24.55
CA TYR A 230 -20.22 -17.10 24.80
C TYR A 230 -20.39 -18.46 24.13
N THR A 231 -20.18 -19.51 24.92
CA THR A 231 -20.26 -20.91 24.47
C THR A 231 -21.68 -21.43 24.29
N LYS A 232 -22.71 -20.70 24.73
CA LYS A 232 -24.13 -21.08 24.57
C LYS A 232 -24.53 -21.34 23.11
N ASN A 233 -23.80 -20.76 22.14
CA ASN A 233 -23.99 -21.01 20.71
C ASN A 233 -22.92 -21.93 20.09
N LEU A 234 -21.86 -22.28 20.85
CA LEU A 234 -20.85 -23.27 20.43
C LEU A 234 -21.29 -24.70 20.74
N VAL A 235 -22.24 -24.87 21.67
CA VAL A 235 -22.84 -26.16 22.03
C VAL A 235 -24.29 -26.20 21.56
N VAL A 236 -24.54 -26.33 20.25
CA VAL A 236 -25.90 -26.54 19.72
C VAL A 236 -26.29 -28.03 19.72
N ASN A 237 -25.33 -28.95 19.92
CA ASN A 237 -25.62 -30.37 20.10
C ASN A 237 -25.22 -30.80 21.50
N GLY A 238 -26.22 -30.90 22.39
CA GLY A 238 -26.09 -31.30 23.79
C GLY A 238 -25.64 -32.75 24.03
N ASP A 239 -24.80 -33.32 23.18
CA ASP A 239 -24.30 -34.70 23.28
C ASP A 239 -22.79 -34.81 23.56
N VAL A 240 -22.02 -33.72 23.46
CA VAL A 240 -20.58 -33.77 23.76
C VAL A 240 -20.33 -33.96 25.27
N GLU A 241 -21.14 -33.35 26.13
CA GLU A 241 -20.98 -33.54 27.58
C GLU A 241 -21.36 -34.94 28.07
N GLN A 242 -22.26 -35.65 27.38
CA GLN A 242 -22.58 -37.05 27.71
C GLN A 242 -21.51 -38.03 27.21
N ASN A 243 -20.95 -37.79 26.02
CA ASN A 243 -19.93 -38.67 25.46
C ASN A 243 -18.55 -38.51 26.11
N VAL A 244 -18.25 -37.39 26.77
CA VAL A 244 -17.00 -37.24 27.55
C VAL A 244 -17.08 -37.96 28.90
N ARG A 245 -18.29 -38.22 29.43
CA ARG A 245 -18.45 -38.98 30.69
C ARG A 245 -18.39 -40.50 30.53
N SER A 246 -18.61 -41.05 29.34
CA SER A 246 -18.56 -42.51 29.14
C SER A 246 -17.16 -43.06 28.84
N VAL A 247 -16.17 -42.21 28.53
CA VAL A 247 -14.77 -42.64 28.27
C VAL A 247 -13.93 -42.64 29.56
N SER A 248 -14.50 -43.11 30.67
CA SER A 248 -13.74 -43.39 31.91
C SER A 248 -13.90 -44.82 32.43
N GLY A 249 -14.57 -45.71 31.69
CA GLY A 249 -14.71 -47.10 32.05
C GLY A 249 -14.71 -48.01 30.84
N THR A 250 -13.61 -48.73 30.66
CA THR A 250 -13.49 -50.09 30.09
C THR A 250 -14.16 -50.42 28.75
N GLU A 251 -13.32 -50.91 27.84
CA GLU A 251 -13.60 -51.71 26.64
C GLU A 251 -13.99 -50.94 25.35
N MET A 252 -13.03 -50.86 24.43
CA MET A 252 -13.25 -50.54 23.02
C MET A 252 -13.85 -51.77 22.32
N GLU A 253 -15.17 -51.84 22.23
CA GLU A 253 -15.82 -52.57 21.15
C GLU A 253 -16.29 -51.60 20.06
N SER A 254 -16.08 -52.03 18.82
CA SER A 254 -16.35 -51.32 17.57
C SER A 254 -17.79 -50.78 17.48
N ILE A 255 -17.94 -49.46 17.47
CA ILE A 255 -19.22 -48.81 17.18
C ILE A 255 -19.36 -48.64 15.66
N GLU A 256 -20.43 -49.21 15.10
CA GLU A 256 -20.82 -49.06 13.70
C GLU A 256 -21.19 -47.60 13.36
N MET A 257 -20.57 -47.05 12.31
CA MET A 257 -20.79 -45.68 11.80
C MET A 257 -22.09 -45.56 10.95
N SER A 258 -23.24 -46.04 11.43
CA SER A 258 -24.49 -45.99 10.65
C SER A 258 -25.49 -44.89 11.04
N ASN A 259 -25.28 -44.19 12.16
CA ASN A 259 -26.25 -43.21 12.69
C ASN A 259 -25.69 -41.79 12.91
N ILE A 260 -24.95 -41.25 11.93
CA ILE A 260 -24.61 -39.83 11.90
C ILE A 260 -25.69 -39.10 11.09
N VAL A 261 -26.55 -38.35 11.78
CA VAL A 261 -27.46 -37.37 11.17
C VAL A 261 -26.60 -36.36 10.39
N PRO A 262 -26.90 -36.04 9.12
CA PRO A 262 -26.08 -35.12 8.35
C PRO A 262 -26.06 -33.75 9.02
N LEU A 263 -24.89 -33.38 9.56
CA LEU A 263 -24.57 -32.04 10.02
C LEU A 263 -24.94 -31.02 8.94
N ASP A 264 -25.50 -29.87 9.33
CA ASP A 264 -25.49 -28.69 8.46
C ASP A 264 -24.04 -28.20 8.33
N VAL A 265 -23.34 -28.81 7.38
CA VAL A 265 -21.93 -28.59 7.09
C VAL A 265 -21.67 -27.13 6.70
N ARG A 266 -22.69 -26.33 6.33
CA ARG A 266 -22.52 -24.94 5.92
C ARG A 266 -22.11 -24.03 7.06
N SER A 267 -22.69 -24.20 8.25
CA SER A 267 -22.42 -23.33 9.40
C SER A 267 -21.04 -23.58 10.02
N VAL A 268 -20.65 -24.86 10.13
CA VAL A 268 -19.32 -25.26 10.62
C VAL A 268 -18.24 -24.93 9.59
N ARG A 269 -18.50 -25.16 8.30
CA ARG A 269 -17.57 -24.79 7.22
C ARG A 269 -17.39 -23.27 7.15
N MET A 270 -18.43 -22.45 7.37
CA MET A 270 -18.28 -20.99 7.41
C MET A 270 -17.42 -20.52 8.58
N PHE A 271 -17.56 -21.12 9.77
CA PHE A 271 -16.75 -20.77 10.93
C PHE A 271 -15.28 -21.18 10.75
N ILE A 272 -15.03 -22.38 10.20
CA ILE A 272 -13.67 -22.85 9.90
C ILE A 272 -13.04 -22.01 8.77
N THR A 273 -13.77 -21.73 7.69
CA THR A 273 -13.27 -20.87 6.59
C THR A 273 -13.00 -19.43 7.06
N PHE A 274 -13.77 -18.93 8.04
CA PHE A 274 -13.49 -17.62 8.65
C PHE A 274 -12.20 -17.64 9.49
N ILE A 275 -11.96 -18.70 10.28
CA ILE A 275 -10.73 -18.89 11.06
C ILE A 275 -9.52 -19.02 10.11
N GLU A 276 -9.62 -19.88 9.09
CA GLU A 276 -8.54 -20.13 8.11
C GLU A 276 -8.19 -18.89 7.30
N LYS A 277 -9.19 -18.13 6.84
CA LYS A 277 -8.98 -16.94 6.00
C LYS A 277 -8.50 -15.72 6.80
N SER A 278 -8.80 -15.65 8.09
CA SER A 278 -8.26 -14.63 8.99
C SER A 278 -6.78 -14.86 9.26
N ASN A 279 -6.36 -16.12 9.38
CA ASN A 279 -4.95 -16.50 9.60
C ASN A 279 -4.10 -16.44 8.32
N SER A 280 -4.68 -16.60 7.13
CA SER A 280 -3.94 -16.59 5.86
C SER A 280 -3.59 -15.20 5.31
N SER A 281 -3.92 -14.11 6.03
CA SER A 281 -3.67 -12.73 5.57
C SER A 281 -2.35 -12.13 6.08
N SER A 282 -1.52 -12.91 6.78
CA SER A 282 -0.21 -12.49 7.31
C SER A 282 1.00 -12.98 6.50
N SER A 283 0.86 -13.36 5.22
CA SER A 283 2.03 -13.69 4.38
C SER A 283 2.26 -12.62 3.30
N ILE A 284 2.97 -11.56 3.67
CA ILE A 284 3.93 -10.92 2.77
C ILE A 284 5.26 -10.94 3.52
N ASP A 285 6.23 -11.59 2.88
CA ASP A 285 7.62 -11.83 3.29
C ASP A 285 7.87 -12.81 4.44
N GLU A 286 8.08 -14.08 4.09
CA GLU A 286 9.07 -14.94 4.77
C GLU A 286 9.77 -15.87 3.77
N ASP A 287 10.93 -15.44 3.27
CA ASP A 287 12.11 -16.30 3.41
C ASP A 287 12.44 -16.30 4.92
N TYR A 288 12.03 -17.34 5.66
CA TYR A 288 12.67 -17.90 6.86
C TYR A 288 11.68 -18.81 7.61
N CYS A 289 11.73 -20.11 7.33
CA CYS A 289 11.06 -21.13 8.14
C CYS A 289 11.70 -21.21 9.54
N ILE A 290 10.94 -20.90 10.59
CA ILE A 290 11.10 -21.51 11.92
C ILE A 290 9.70 -21.86 12.45
N CYS A 291 9.36 -23.14 12.37
CA CYS A 291 8.21 -23.71 13.09
C CYS A 291 8.55 -23.80 14.57
N ASP A 292 7.79 -23.14 15.45
CA ASP A 292 7.75 -23.53 16.87
C ASP A 292 6.34 -23.42 17.48
N ASN A 293 5.79 -24.59 17.76
CA ASN A 293 4.91 -25.00 18.86
C ASN A 293 4.18 -23.90 19.66
N VAL A 294 2.92 -23.60 19.29
CA VAL A 294 1.96 -22.99 20.23
C VAL A 294 1.23 -24.10 21.00
N LYS A 295 1.64 -24.30 22.26
CA LYS A 295 1.01 -25.22 23.21
C LYS A 295 -0.19 -24.52 23.87
N PHE A 296 -1.41 -24.98 23.59
CA PHE A 296 -2.60 -24.53 24.32
C PHE A 296 -2.62 -25.16 25.72
N SER A 297 -2.57 -24.34 26.76
CA SER A 297 -2.84 -24.75 28.15
C SER A 297 -4.20 -24.22 28.56
N ILE A 298 -5.18 -25.11 28.69
CA ILE A 298 -6.48 -24.80 29.29
C ILE A 298 -6.33 -25.04 30.79
N THR A 299 -6.21 -23.97 31.57
CA THR A 299 -6.28 -24.06 33.04
C THR A 299 -7.74 -23.89 33.44
N LYS A 300 -8.33 -24.93 34.04
CA LYS A 300 -9.66 -24.86 34.67
C LYS A 300 -9.57 -24.01 35.93
N ALA A 301 -10.50 -23.05 36.06
CA ALA A 301 -10.92 -22.47 37.33
C ALA A 301 -12.39 -22.87 37.57
#